data_AF-A0A832IV94-F1
#
_entry.id   AF-A0A832IV94-F1
#
_cell.length_a   1.000
_cell.length_b   1.000
_cell.length_c   1.000
_cell.angle_alpha   90.00
_cell.angle_beta   90.00
_cell.angle_gamma   90.00
#
_symmetry.space_group_name_H-M   'P 1'
#
loop_
_entity.id
_entity.type
_entity.pdbx_description
1 polymer ?
#
loop_
_entity_poly.entity_id
_entity_poly.type
_entity_poly.pdbx_seq_one_letter_code
_entity_poly.pdbx_strand_id
1 'polypeptide(L)'
;VNRVAFCAGSGMSFYRDALKSGADIYITGDVKYHDFRQSLESKMTLVDATHSGTENYVIELMMNLMLKIFESDLPVMTRRQENVFIFV
;
A
#
# COMPACT_ATOMS: atom_id res chain seq x y z
N VAL A 1 16.09 4.49 -9.72
CA VAL A 1 15.14 3.58 -9.06
C VAL A 1 14.77 2.49 -10.05
N ASN A 2 15.10 1.25 -9.75
CA ASN A 2 14.91 0.07 -10.61
C ASN A 2 14.03 -1.00 -9.96
N ARG A 3 14.03 -1.14 -8.63
CA ARG A 3 13.23 -2.11 -7.88
C ARG A 3 12.40 -1.44 -6.79
N VAL A 4 11.10 -1.68 -6.83
CA VAL A 4 10.15 -1.18 -5.82
C VAL A 4 9.51 -2.37 -5.12
N ALA A 5 9.56 -2.37 -3.78
CA ALA A 5 8.75 -3.25 -2.96
C ALA A 5 7.52 -2.47 -2.45
N PHE A 6 6.37 -3.13 -2.42
CA PHE A 6 5.09 -2.53 -2.06
C PHE A 6 4.32 -3.46 -1.13
N CYS A 7 3.77 -2.90 -0.05
CA CYS A 7 2.82 -3.56 0.83
C CYS A 7 1.77 -2.54 1.24
N ALA A 8 0.51 -2.77 0.87
CA ALA A 8 -0.58 -1.85 1.22
C ALA A 8 -0.89 -1.88 2.73
N GLY A 9 -1.51 -0.81 3.24
CA GLY A 9 -1.85 -0.68 4.65
C GLY A 9 -0.60 -0.50 5.53
N SER A 10 -0.60 -1.07 6.73
CA SER A 10 0.50 -0.92 7.72
C SER A 10 1.59 -2.00 7.55
N GLY A 11 2.33 -1.94 6.45
CA GLY A 11 3.30 -2.94 6.02
C GLY A 11 4.71 -2.86 6.63
N MET A 12 4.98 -2.07 7.67
CA MET A 12 6.37 -1.91 8.17
C MET A 12 7.01 -3.19 8.72
N SER A 13 6.22 -4.21 9.06
CA SER A 13 6.72 -5.55 9.43
C SER A 13 7.56 -6.20 8.32
N PHE A 14 7.31 -5.87 7.04
CA PHE A 14 8.01 -6.43 5.89
C PHE A 14 9.20 -5.59 5.42
N TYR A 15 9.54 -4.49 6.12
CA TYR A 15 10.60 -3.57 5.72
C TYR A 15 11.96 -4.28 5.53
N ARG A 16 12.31 -5.20 6.44
CA ARG A 16 13.56 -5.97 6.35
C ARG A 16 13.56 -6.95 5.19
N ASP A 17 12.41 -7.48 4.81
CA ASP A 17 12.28 -8.38 3.67
C ASP A 17 12.43 -7.60 2.35
N ALA A 18 11.84 -6.40 2.28
CA ALA A 18 12.07 -5.47 1.17
C ALA A 18 13.55 -5.12 1.01
N LEU A 19 14.26 -4.80 2.11
CA LEU A 19 15.70 -4.56 2.09
C LEU A 19 16.49 -5.77 1.57
N LYS A 20 16.22 -6.97 2.09
CA LYS A 20 16.88 -8.22 1.66
C LYS A 20 16.60 -8.54 0.19
N SER A 21 15.43 -8.13 -0.32
CA SER A 21 15.09 -8.26 -1.74
C SER A 21 15.89 -7.31 -2.63
N GLY A 22 16.68 -6.39 -2.06
CA GLY A 22 17.44 -5.39 -2.83
C GLY A 22 16.56 -4.32 -3.45
N ALA A 23 15.44 -3.97 -2.80
CA ALA A 23 14.58 -2.89 -3.26
C ALA A 23 15.28 -1.53 -3.08
N ASP A 24 15.09 -0.63 -4.07
CA ASP A 24 15.54 0.75 -4.00
C ASP A 24 14.54 1.62 -3.23
N ILE A 25 13.25 1.28 -3.34
CA ILE A 25 12.14 1.95 -2.66
C ILE A 25 11.22 0.92 -2.02
N TYR A 26 10.76 1.21 -0.80
CA TYR A 26 9.65 0.54 -0.15
C TYR A 26 8.47 1.49 0.05
N ILE A 27 7.29 1.11 -0.43
CA ILE A 27 6.06 1.89 -0.35
C ILE A 27 5.06 1.14 0.55
N THR A 28 4.55 1.82 1.57
CA THR A 28 3.54 1.31 2.50
C THR A 28 2.70 2.49 3.02
N GLY A 29 1.69 2.23 3.87
CA GLY A 29 1.05 3.23 4.71
C GLY A 29 1.43 3.08 6.19
N ASP A 30 0.92 4.00 7.00
CA ASP A 30 0.95 3.99 8.47
C ASP A 30 2.35 3.80 9.09
N VAL A 31 3.33 4.52 8.56
CA VAL A 31 4.70 4.49 9.07
C VAL A 31 4.79 5.29 10.37
N LYS A 32 5.19 4.62 11.45
CA LYS A 32 5.41 5.29 12.75
C LYS A 32 6.76 5.99 12.76
N TYR A 33 6.89 7.00 13.62
CA TYR A 33 8.12 7.78 13.77
C TYR A 33 9.39 6.92 13.94
N HIS A 34 9.35 5.93 14.84
CA HIS A 34 10.52 5.08 15.10
C HIS A 34 10.85 4.16 13.91
N ASP A 35 9.85 3.69 13.19
CA ASP A 35 10.04 2.88 11.98
C ASP A 35 10.66 3.72 10.85
N PHE A 36 10.18 4.96 10.69
CA PHE A 36 10.77 5.91 9.75
C PHE A 36 12.22 6.22 10.12
N ARG A 37 12.51 6.45 11.41
CA ARG A 37 13.87 6.67 11.89
C ARG A 37 14.82 5.52 11.59
N GLN A 38 14.36 4.28 11.79
CA GLN A 38 15.13 3.09 11.44
C GLN A 38 15.43 3.03 9.94
N SER A 39 14.51 3.50 9.08
CA SER A 39 14.70 3.47 7.62
C SER A 39 15.88 4.33 7.14
N LEU A 40 16.18 5.42 7.86
CA LEU A 40 17.27 6.36 7.53
C LEU A 40 18.67 5.73 7.61
N GLU A 41 18.80 4.60 8.32
CA GLU A 41 20.07 3.87 8.43
C GLU A 41 20.35 3.00 7.19
N SER A 42 19.37 2.86 6.29
CA SER A 42 19.48 2.04 5.10
C SER A 42 19.55 2.90 3.83
N LYS A 43 19.99 2.29 2.71
CA LYS A 43 20.02 2.95 1.39
C LYS A 43 18.68 2.87 0.62
N MET A 44 17.65 2.25 1.21
CA MET A 44 16.33 2.11 0.59
C MET A 44 15.44 3.29 0.99
N THR A 45 14.82 3.93 0.01
CA THR A 45 13.86 5.01 0.28
C THR A 45 12.56 4.43 0.83
N LEU A 46 12.09 4.95 1.96
CA LEU A 46 10.77 4.64 2.49
C LEU A 46 9.76 5.71 2.07
N VAL A 47 8.60 5.29 1.58
CA VAL A 47 7.47 6.17 1.24
C VAL A 47 6.24 5.73 2.04
N ASP A 48 5.69 6.66 2.81
CA ASP A 48 4.36 6.52 3.40
C ASP A 48 3.34 7.14 2.43
N ALA A 49 2.50 6.31 1.83
CA ALA A 49 1.44 6.70 0.91
C ALA A 49 0.05 6.65 1.54
N THR A 50 -0.04 6.67 2.88
CA THR A 50 -1.24 6.49 3.71
C THR A 50 -1.89 5.11 3.59
N HIS A 51 -2.64 4.69 4.62
CA HIS A 51 -3.40 3.43 4.57
C HIS A 51 -4.39 3.41 3.40
N SER A 52 -5.32 4.37 3.38
CA SER A 52 -6.36 4.47 2.35
C SER A 52 -5.78 4.69 0.95
N GLY A 53 -4.68 5.46 0.84
CA GLY A 53 -4.00 5.71 -0.43
C GLY A 53 -3.34 4.46 -1.02
N THR A 54 -2.97 3.47 -0.21
CA THR A 54 -2.40 2.21 -0.72
C THR A 54 -3.46 1.13 -0.96
N GLU A 55 -4.57 1.13 -0.21
CA GLU A 55 -5.58 0.06 -0.29
C GLU A 55 -6.73 0.34 -1.26
N ASN A 56 -7.16 1.59 -1.43
CA ASN A 56 -8.40 1.90 -2.16
C ASN A 56 -8.42 1.43 -3.63
N TYR A 57 -7.25 1.21 -4.23
CA TYR A 57 -7.12 0.68 -5.59
C TYR A 57 -7.63 -0.77 -5.72
N VAL A 58 -7.59 -1.55 -4.64
CA VAL A 58 -8.04 -2.96 -4.67
C VAL A 58 -9.56 -3.08 -4.82
N ILE A 59 -10.32 -2.06 -4.41
CA ILE A 59 -11.79 -2.11 -4.39
C ILE A 59 -12.37 -2.30 -5.80
N GLU A 60 -11.84 -1.55 -6.77
CA GLU A 60 -12.28 -1.66 -8.17
C GLU A 60 -11.83 -2.98 -8.80
N LEU A 61 -10.62 -3.44 -8.47
CA LEU A 61 -10.12 -4.74 -8.90
C LEU A 61 -11.01 -5.88 -8.38
N MET A 62 -11.39 -5.85 -7.10
CA MET A 62 -12.25 -6.85 -6.48
C MET A 62 -13.65 -6.83 -7.10
N MET A 63 -14.24 -5.66 -7.33
CA MET A 63 -15.53 -5.53 -8.00
C MET A 63 -15.50 -6.20 -9.38
N ASN A 64 -14.50 -5.88 -10.20
CA ASN A 64 -14.35 -6.44 -11.54
C ASN A 64 -14.13 -7.96 -11.51
N LEU A 65 -13.34 -8.46 -10.54
CA LEU A 65 -13.15 -9.89 -10.33
C LEU A 65 -14.45 -10.59 -9.93
N MET A 66 -15.24 -10.01 -9.02
CA MET A 66 -16.51 -10.60 -8.58
C MET A 66 -17.52 -10.66 -9.73
N LEU A 67 -17.71 -9.56 -10.47
CA LEU A 67 -18.59 -9.53 -11.65
C LEU A 67 -18.20 -10.62 -12.66
N LYS A 68 -16.89 -10.78 -12.90
CA LYS A 68 -16.37 -11.80 -13.81
C LYS A 68 -16.55 -13.23 -13.31
N ILE A 69 -16.26 -13.50 -12.03
CA ILE A 69 -16.31 -14.85 -11.45
C ILE A 69 -17.74 -15.36 -11.34
N PHE A 70 -18.67 -14.48 -10.97
CA PHE A 70 -20.06 -14.87 -10.75
C PHE A 70 -20.94 -14.76 -11.99
N GLU A 71 -20.38 -14.31 -13.13
CA GLU A 71 -21.13 -14.01 -14.37
C GLU A 71 -22.43 -13.24 -14.07
N SER A 72 -22.31 -12.28 -13.14
CA SER A 72 -23.47 -11.68 -12.48
C SER A 72 -23.76 -10.32 -13.06
N ASP A 73 -25.01 -10.11 -13.46
CA ASP A 73 -25.55 -8.79 -13.84
C ASP A 73 -26.10 -8.02 -12.62
N LEU A 74 -25.89 -8.53 -11.40
CA LEU A 74 -26.35 -7.86 -10.19
C LEU A 74 -25.58 -6.54 -9.97
N PRO A 75 -26.27 -5.48 -9.52
CA PRO A 75 -25.60 -4.25 -9.13
C PRO A 75 -24.59 -4.50 -8.00
N VAL A 76 -23.32 -4.18 -8.23
CA VAL A 76 -22.27 -4.21 -7.21
C VAL A 76 -22.09 -2.81 -6.65
N MET A 77 -22.15 -2.70 -5.32
CA MET A 77 -21.88 -1.45 -4.61
C MET A 77 -20.49 -1.51 -3.99
N THR A 78 -19.70 -0.48 -4.22
CA THR A 78 -18.37 -0.34 -3.63
C THR A 78 -18.31 0.89 -2.73
N ARG A 79 -17.55 0.80 -1.64
CA ARG A 79 -17.22 1.93 -0.79
C ARG A 79 -15.71 1.99 -0.60
N ARG A 80 -15.11 3.14 -0.93
CA ARG A 80 -13.70 3.43 -0.63
C ARG A 80 -13.60 4.01 0.77
N GLN A 81 -12.47 3.74 1.44
CA GLN A 81 -12.17 4.41 2.69
C GLN A 81 -11.83 5.87 2.39
N GLU A 82 -12.45 6.79 3.12
CA GLU A 82 -12.10 8.21 3.02
C GLU A 82 -10.68 8.43 3.54
N ASN A 83 -9.89 9.22 2.80
CA ASN A 83 -8.59 9.61 3.30
C ASN A 83 -8.79 10.70 4.37
N VAL A 84 -8.47 10.36 5.61
CA VAL A 84 -8.59 11.26 6.76
C VAL A 84 -7.43 12.28 6.83
N PHE A 85 -6.39 12.09 6.01
CA PHE A 85 -5.25 12.99 5.95
C PHE A 85 -5.42 14.02 4.84
N ILE A 86 -5.22 15.29 5.19
CA ILE A 86 -5.10 16.41 4.26
C ILE A 86 -3.66 16.89 4.35
N PHE A 87 -2.94 16.82 3.23
CA PHE A 87 -1.58 17.32 3.11
C PHE A 87 -1.66 18.80 2.70
N VAL A 88 -1.26 19.70 3.61
CA VAL A 88 -1.26 21.16 3.44
C VAL A 88 0.15 21.71 3.32
#